data_AF-A0A928BQN0-F1
#
_entry.id   AF-A0A928BQN0-F1
#
_cell.length_a   1.000
_cell.length_b   1.000
_cell.length_c   1.000
_cell.angle_alpha   90.00
_cell.angle_beta   90.00
_cell.angle_gamma   90.00
#
_symmetry.space_group_name_H-M   'P 1'
#
loop_
_entity.id
_entity.type
_entity.pdbx_description
1 polymer ?
#
loop_
_entity_poly.entity_id
_entity_poly.type
_entity_poly.pdbx_seq_one_letter_code
_entity_poly.pdbx_strand_id
1 'polypeptide(L)'
;MIKKLLQQARLFFAKPFWSDWRTITVIYALLPIIVALQKWDRYNMTYQIYKSVFWNTIHQLPLFDFYPYLHGDCNHYGPIFAYVIAPFALLPDSWGMLLWLVFLTATFYVAVRYLPLARWQQVFMFWFCLHEVLTPLFVEQYDLAMAGVYLLIFACVQRKQPVWAAFFISLNLFIKLYGIMGLAFFFFIEDKKKFVAALLGWSALFFVLPMLISSPEFVVQQYVGWYDSLTLKNADNMFDSSTNTSLLGMVRKVTHCATYSDLWLLVPGALLFLTPFRRFDQFRHTGFRYAMLAAVTMFVTLFSTGTESYGYIAPMTGFVIWYATAPWQRSRLDLCLLIYAFIFTSLCTSDIFFPRWIWVEWIKPYALKALPTTIIWLKLTWEMNTRDYAERVAVRVRS
;
A
#
# COMPACT_ATOMS: atom_id res chain seq x y z
N MET A 1 23.36 9.15 33.05
CA MET A 1 23.70 8.51 31.75
C MET A 1 22.58 8.65 30.70
N ILE A 2 21.35 8.19 30.96
CA ILE A 2 20.22 8.24 29.99
C ILE A 2 19.89 9.65 29.49
N LYS A 3 19.81 10.67 30.36
CA LYS A 3 19.53 12.05 29.94
C LYS A 3 20.56 12.61 28.95
N LYS A 4 21.85 12.32 29.17
CA LYS A 4 22.95 12.72 28.28
C LYS A 4 22.82 12.05 26.91
N LEU A 5 22.49 10.76 26.91
CA LEU A 5 22.28 9.98 25.68
C LEU A 5 21.06 10.49 24.89
N LEU A 6 19.95 10.80 25.57
CA LEU A 6 18.78 11.42 24.95
C LEU A 6 19.09 12.81 24.37
N GLN A 7 19.91 13.61 25.05
CA GLN A 7 20.33 14.92 24.55
C GLN A 7 21.23 14.79 23.32
N GLN A 8 22.19 13.85 23.34
CA GLN A 8 23.04 13.55 22.19
C GLN A 8 22.21 13.07 20.99
N ALA A 9 21.25 12.18 21.21
CA ALA A 9 20.34 11.72 20.17
C ALA A 9 19.53 12.88 19.58
N ARG A 10 18.98 13.77 20.43
CA ARG A 10 18.26 14.97 19.97
C ARG A 10 19.14 15.87 19.10
N LEU A 11 20.38 16.14 19.51
CA LEU A 11 21.33 16.93 18.73
C LEU A 11 21.69 16.27 17.39
N PHE A 12 21.82 14.94 17.38
CA PHE A 12 22.10 14.17 16.17
C PHE A 12 20.94 14.25 15.16
N PHE A 13 19.70 14.01 15.60
CA PHE A 13 18.52 14.09 14.74
C PHE A 13 18.11 15.53 14.40
N ALA A 14 18.62 16.54 15.11
CA ALA A 14 18.46 17.94 14.75
C ALA A 14 19.35 18.38 13.57
N LYS A 15 20.33 17.57 13.15
CA LYS A 15 21.19 17.90 12.00
C LYS A 15 20.38 18.03 10.70
N PRO A 16 20.75 18.92 9.77
CA PRO A 16 20.02 19.15 8.52
C PRO A 16 19.79 17.87 7.70
N PHE A 17 20.75 16.93 7.71
CA PHE A 17 20.66 15.64 7.03
C PHE A 17 19.30 14.92 7.25
N TRP A 18 18.76 14.97 8.47
CA TRP A 18 17.54 14.24 8.82
C TRP A 18 16.24 14.94 8.38
N SER A 19 16.31 16.21 7.96
CA SER A 19 15.11 17.01 7.66
C SER A 19 15.18 17.78 6.33
N ASP A 20 16.34 17.84 5.68
CA ASP A 20 16.53 18.48 4.39
C ASP A 20 15.92 17.62 3.28
N TRP A 21 15.13 18.26 2.43
CA TRP A 21 14.53 17.64 1.27
C TRP A 21 15.57 17.12 0.29
N ARG A 22 16.71 17.80 0.14
CA ARG A 22 17.77 17.36 -0.77
C ARG A 22 18.29 15.99 -0.37
N THR A 23 18.56 15.79 0.91
CA THR A 23 19.00 14.50 1.45
C THR A 23 17.97 13.41 1.22
N ILE A 24 16.70 13.66 1.58
CA ILE A 24 15.64 12.67 1.42
C ILE A 24 15.42 12.32 -0.06
N THR A 25 15.41 13.33 -0.96
CA THR A 25 15.29 13.11 -2.41
C THR A 25 16.45 12.29 -2.95
N VAL A 26 17.69 12.61 -2.59
CA VAL A 26 18.86 11.86 -3.04
C VAL A 26 18.80 10.41 -2.56
N ILE A 27 18.46 10.18 -1.29
CA ILE A 27 18.30 8.82 -0.76
C ILE A 27 17.25 8.05 -1.57
N TYR A 28 16.04 8.59 -1.70
CA TYR A 28 14.95 7.92 -2.42
C TYR A 28 15.23 7.76 -3.93
N ALA A 29 16.01 8.64 -4.54
CA ALA A 29 16.45 8.48 -5.93
C ALA A 29 17.51 7.38 -6.09
N LEU A 30 18.39 7.21 -5.09
CA LEU A 30 19.45 6.20 -5.11
C LEU A 30 18.94 4.79 -4.82
N LEU A 31 17.89 4.61 -4.00
CA LEU A 31 17.35 3.28 -3.68
C LEU A 31 17.06 2.41 -4.91
N PRO A 32 16.21 2.84 -5.88
CA PRO A 32 15.90 2.02 -7.05
C PRO A 32 17.12 1.77 -7.93
N ILE A 33 18.08 2.72 -7.98
CA ILE A 33 19.32 2.56 -8.74
C ILE A 33 20.19 1.47 -8.11
N ILE A 34 20.39 1.52 -6.79
CA ILE A 34 21.18 0.53 -6.06
C ILE A 34 20.57 -0.87 -6.21
N VAL A 35 19.25 -0.98 -6.05
CA VAL A 35 18.55 -2.27 -6.22
C VAL A 35 18.66 -2.77 -7.65
N ALA A 36 18.45 -1.91 -8.65
CA ALA A 36 18.58 -2.29 -10.06
C ALA A 36 20.01 -2.76 -10.39
N LEU A 37 21.05 -2.09 -9.88
CA LEU A 37 22.44 -2.49 -10.10
C LEU A 37 22.76 -3.85 -9.46
N GLN A 38 22.21 -4.15 -8.28
CA GLN A 38 22.38 -5.47 -7.64
C GLN A 38 21.71 -6.61 -8.43
N LYS A 39 20.72 -6.27 -9.27
CA LYS A 39 19.95 -7.19 -10.11
C LYS A 39 20.29 -7.06 -11.60
N TRP A 40 21.30 -6.27 -11.95
CA TRP A 40 21.76 -6.07 -13.31
C TRP A 40 22.21 -7.43 -13.85
N ASP A 41 21.64 -7.86 -14.98
CA ASP A 41 21.87 -9.16 -15.62
C ASP A 41 21.36 -10.40 -14.86
N ARG A 42 20.56 -10.23 -13.80
CA ARG A 42 19.81 -11.34 -13.19
C ARG A 42 18.44 -11.48 -13.85
N TYR A 43 17.94 -12.71 -13.89
CA TYR A 43 16.55 -12.94 -14.29
C TYR A 43 15.59 -12.42 -13.21
N ASN A 44 14.66 -11.55 -13.62
CA ASN A 44 13.78 -10.80 -12.73
C ASN A 44 12.33 -11.21 -12.94
N MET A 45 11.88 -12.20 -12.17
CA MET A 45 10.62 -12.89 -12.39
C MET A 45 9.41 -11.93 -12.48
N THR A 46 9.24 -11.05 -11.48
CA THR A 46 8.09 -10.15 -11.41
C THR A 46 8.08 -9.16 -12.58
N TYR A 47 9.22 -8.54 -12.87
CA TYR A 47 9.32 -7.63 -14.01
C TYR A 47 9.00 -8.31 -15.34
N GLN A 48 9.41 -9.57 -15.53
CA GLN A 48 9.09 -10.33 -16.75
C GLN A 48 7.60 -10.66 -16.86
N ILE A 49 6.93 -10.97 -15.76
CA ILE A 49 5.46 -11.11 -15.74
C ILE A 49 4.81 -9.80 -16.17
N TYR A 50 5.27 -8.66 -15.65
CA TYR A 50 4.69 -7.37 -16.00
C TYR A 50 4.94 -7.04 -17.47
N LYS A 51 6.16 -7.25 -17.95
CA LYS A 51 6.54 -7.05 -19.34
C LYS A 51 5.69 -7.94 -20.27
N SER A 52 5.43 -9.19 -19.90
CA SER A 52 4.63 -10.11 -20.71
C SER A 52 3.19 -9.64 -20.83
N VAL A 53 2.60 -8.96 -19.84
CA VAL A 53 1.24 -8.38 -19.96
C VAL A 53 1.12 -7.47 -21.19
N PHE A 54 2.09 -6.59 -21.41
CA PHE A 54 2.08 -5.70 -22.57
C PHE A 54 2.18 -6.46 -23.89
N TRP A 55 3.18 -7.34 -24.02
CA TRP A 55 3.40 -8.11 -25.26
C TRP A 55 2.28 -9.12 -25.53
N ASN A 56 1.76 -9.80 -24.51
CA ASN A 56 0.64 -10.72 -24.65
C ASN A 56 -0.64 -9.99 -25.02
N THR A 57 -0.84 -8.75 -24.56
CA THR A 57 -1.99 -7.92 -25.02
C THR A 57 -1.88 -7.62 -26.50
N ILE A 58 -0.69 -7.18 -26.98
CA ILE A 58 -0.47 -6.89 -28.41
C ILE A 58 -0.65 -8.14 -29.29
N HIS A 59 -0.11 -9.27 -28.86
CA HIS A 59 -0.22 -10.54 -29.58
C HIS A 59 -1.53 -11.28 -29.35
N GLN A 60 -2.42 -10.73 -28.51
CA GLN A 60 -3.70 -11.33 -28.11
C GLN A 60 -3.54 -12.76 -27.54
N LEU A 61 -2.48 -12.98 -26.78
CA LEU A 61 -2.25 -14.20 -26.01
C LEU A 61 -2.96 -14.11 -24.65
N PRO A 62 -3.48 -15.22 -24.09
CA PRO A 62 -4.11 -15.22 -22.78
C PRO A 62 -3.23 -14.57 -21.71
N LEU A 63 -3.75 -13.56 -21.00
CA LEU A 63 -2.94 -12.80 -20.03
C LEU A 63 -2.70 -13.56 -18.74
N PHE A 64 -3.59 -14.49 -18.38
CA PHE A 64 -3.62 -15.13 -17.06
C PHE A 64 -3.11 -16.58 -17.08
N ASP A 65 -2.68 -17.07 -18.24
CA ASP A 65 -2.09 -18.40 -18.39
C ASP A 65 -0.65 -18.45 -17.86
N PHE A 66 -0.19 -19.66 -17.54
CA PHE A 66 1.16 -19.91 -17.10
C PHE A 66 2.10 -20.09 -18.30
N TYR A 67 3.14 -19.25 -18.38
CA TYR A 67 4.15 -19.29 -19.46
C TYR A 67 5.53 -19.68 -18.91
N PRO A 68 5.83 -20.98 -18.71
CA PRO A 68 7.03 -21.44 -18.01
C PRO A 68 8.36 -20.98 -18.64
N TYR A 69 8.36 -20.75 -19.96
CA TYR A 69 9.53 -20.28 -20.69
C TYR A 69 9.74 -18.76 -20.61
N LEU A 70 8.72 -18.00 -20.19
CA LEU A 70 8.77 -16.54 -20.08
C LEU A 70 8.89 -16.10 -18.62
N HIS A 71 8.13 -16.73 -17.72
CA HIS A 71 8.09 -16.40 -16.29
C HIS A 71 7.57 -17.52 -15.38
N GLY A 72 7.94 -17.42 -14.10
CA GLY A 72 7.72 -18.45 -13.08
C GLY A 72 6.39 -18.37 -12.32
N ASP A 73 5.49 -17.44 -12.65
CA ASP A 73 4.14 -17.32 -12.05
C ASP A 73 3.15 -16.70 -13.06
N CYS A 74 1.86 -16.63 -12.76
CA CYS A 74 0.84 -16.01 -13.60
C CYS A 74 0.67 -14.51 -13.33
N ASN A 75 0.16 -13.77 -14.31
CA ASN A 75 -0.31 -12.41 -14.08
C ASN A 75 -1.62 -12.42 -13.29
N HIS A 76 -1.81 -11.43 -12.42
CA HIS A 76 -3.06 -11.20 -11.68
C HIS A 76 -3.50 -9.73 -11.70
N TYR A 77 -2.92 -8.94 -12.60
CA TYR A 77 -3.22 -7.55 -12.82
C TYR A 77 -4.17 -7.41 -14.02
N GLY A 78 -5.12 -6.48 -13.93
CA GLY A 78 -6.14 -6.31 -14.96
C GLY A 78 -5.58 -5.78 -16.29
N PRO A 79 -6.36 -5.85 -17.39
CA PRO A 79 -5.88 -5.56 -18.74
C PRO A 79 -5.27 -4.16 -18.95
N ILE A 80 -5.69 -3.15 -18.19
CA ILE A 80 -5.12 -1.80 -18.27
C ILE A 80 -3.63 -1.76 -17.91
N PHE A 81 -3.14 -2.75 -17.15
CA PHE A 81 -1.75 -2.82 -16.71
C PHE A 81 -0.77 -2.90 -17.89
N ALA A 82 -1.21 -3.39 -19.06
CA ALA A 82 -0.45 -3.32 -20.31
C ALA A 82 0.02 -1.90 -20.63
N TYR A 83 -0.81 -0.87 -20.42
CA TYR A 83 -0.43 0.53 -20.65
C TYR A 83 0.49 1.08 -19.56
N VAL A 84 0.30 0.64 -18.31
CA VAL A 84 1.13 1.09 -17.18
C VAL A 84 2.56 0.60 -17.37
N ILE A 85 2.74 -0.65 -17.81
CA ILE A 85 4.06 -1.25 -17.99
C ILE A 85 4.68 -0.94 -19.38
N ALA A 86 3.88 -0.55 -20.38
CA ALA A 86 4.33 -0.32 -21.76
C ALA A 86 5.63 0.50 -21.90
N PRO A 87 5.80 1.68 -21.23
CA PRO A 87 7.01 2.48 -21.38
C PRO A 87 8.29 1.75 -20.96
N PHE A 88 8.16 0.79 -20.05
CA PHE A 88 9.26 0.00 -19.51
C PHE A 88 9.46 -1.29 -20.31
N ALA A 89 8.36 -1.94 -20.69
CA ALA A 89 8.34 -3.19 -21.45
C ALA A 89 8.96 -3.09 -22.85
N LEU A 90 8.99 -1.88 -23.43
CA LEU A 90 9.60 -1.58 -24.73
C LEU A 90 11.14 -1.49 -24.68
N LEU A 91 11.73 -1.36 -23.50
CA LEU A 91 13.17 -1.22 -23.31
C LEU A 91 13.83 -2.59 -23.10
N PRO A 92 15.16 -2.69 -23.29
CA PRO A 92 15.93 -3.85 -22.83
C PRO A 92 15.72 -4.08 -21.33
N ASP A 93 15.74 -5.34 -20.90
CA ASP A 93 15.25 -5.76 -19.58
C ASP A 93 15.87 -4.99 -18.40
N SER A 94 17.20 -4.84 -18.38
CA SER A 94 17.90 -4.12 -17.30
C SER A 94 17.47 -2.65 -17.21
N TRP A 95 17.27 -1.99 -18.36
CA TRP A 95 16.85 -0.58 -18.42
C TRP A 95 15.37 -0.40 -18.10
N GLY A 96 14.52 -1.27 -18.65
CA GLY A 96 13.09 -1.26 -18.35
C GLY A 96 12.82 -1.55 -16.88
N MET A 97 13.52 -2.51 -16.28
CA MET A 97 13.46 -2.78 -14.84
C MET A 97 13.93 -1.59 -14.01
N LEU A 98 15.08 -0.98 -14.33
CA LEU A 98 15.57 0.20 -13.62
C LEU A 98 14.52 1.32 -13.62
N LEU A 99 13.99 1.66 -14.79
CA LEU A 99 12.98 2.73 -14.91
C LEU A 99 11.66 2.36 -14.25
N TRP A 100 11.28 1.07 -14.24
CA TRP A 100 10.15 0.58 -13.46
C TRP A 100 10.34 0.83 -11.96
N LEU A 101 11.49 0.46 -11.39
CA LEU A 101 11.81 0.71 -9.98
C LEU A 101 11.85 2.21 -9.63
N VAL A 102 12.39 3.03 -10.53
CA VAL A 102 12.36 4.50 -10.40
C VAL A 102 10.91 5.00 -10.40
N PHE A 103 10.07 4.52 -11.31
CA PHE A 103 8.65 4.88 -11.37
C PHE A 103 7.90 4.52 -10.08
N LEU A 104 8.10 3.31 -9.56
CA LEU A 104 7.49 2.87 -8.29
C LEU A 104 7.89 3.80 -7.13
N THR A 105 9.18 4.07 -7.00
CA THR A 105 9.72 4.91 -5.91
C THR A 105 9.30 6.37 -6.08
N ALA A 106 9.32 6.89 -7.31
CA ALA A 106 8.90 8.26 -7.61
C ALA A 106 7.41 8.46 -7.32
N THR A 107 6.56 7.49 -7.67
CA THR A 107 5.12 7.52 -7.38
C THR A 107 4.89 7.65 -5.88
N PHE A 108 5.55 6.80 -5.08
CA PHE A 108 5.48 6.89 -3.62
C PHE A 108 6.01 8.23 -3.08
N TYR A 109 7.18 8.66 -3.56
CA TYR A 109 7.80 9.91 -3.12
C TYR A 109 6.92 11.13 -3.40
N VAL A 110 6.41 11.25 -4.63
CA VAL A 110 5.51 12.33 -5.03
C VAL A 110 4.24 12.29 -4.19
N ALA A 111 3.68 11.10 -3.95
CA ALA A 111 2.48 10.95 -3.14
C ALA A 111 2.65 11.49 -1.71
N VAL A 112 3.75 11.15 -1.04
CA VAL A 112 4.05 11.66 0.31
C VAL A 112 4.24 13.17 0.32
N ARG A 113 4.92 13.74 -0.70
CA ARG A 113 5.11 15.19 -0.82
C ARG A 113 3.80 15.93 -1.13
N TYR A 114 2.92 15.31 -1.90
CA TYR A 114 1.65 15.89 -2.32
C TYR A 114 0.59 15.85 -1.21
N LEU A 115 0.68 14.87 -0.32
CA LEU A 115 -0.18 14.71 0.84
C LEU A 115 -0.05 15.94 1.77
N PRO A 116 -1.17 16.59 2.18
CA PRO A 116 -1.14 17.87 2.89
C PRO A 116 -0.78 17.75 4.40
N LEU A 117 0.24 16.95 4.69
CA LEU A 117 0.83 16.79 6.01
C LEU A 117 1.80 17.93 6.35
N ALA A 118 2.02 18.17 7.64
CA ALA A 118 3.11 19.01 8.10
C ALA A 118 4.46 18.41 7.69
N ARG A 119 5.46 19.28 7.47
CA ARG A 119 6.80 18.86 7.02
C ARG A 119 7.40 17.73 7.86
N TRP A 120 7.32 17.83 9.19
CA TRP A 120 7.88 16.82 10.08
C TRP A 120 7.19 15.46 9.93
N GLN A 121 5.89 15.43 9.63
CA GLN A 121 5.12 14.20 9.42
C GLN A 121 5.52 13.53 8.10
N GLN A 122 5.73 14.31 7.04
CA GLN A 122 6.27 13.80 5.76
C GLN A 122 7.69 13.25 5.94
N VAL A 123 8.56 14.00 6.61
CA VAL A 123 9.94 13.55 6.92
C VAL A 123 9.91 12.27 7.74
N PHE A 124 9.08 12.22 8.77
CA PHE A 124 8.91 11.01 9.58
C PHE A 124 8.42 9.83 8.73
N MET A 125 7.46 10.04 7.82
CA MET A 125 7.00 9.00 6.90
C MET A 125 8.12 8.45 6.02
N PHE A 126 8.93 9.33 5.43
CA PHE A 126 10.05 8.91 4.59
C PHE A 126 11.07 8.06 5.34
N TRP A 127 11.43 8.44 6.56
CA TRP A 127 12.39 7.67 7.35
C TRP A 127 11.79 6.39 7.93
N PHE A 128 10.55 6.43 8.40
CA PHE A 128 9.86 5.28 8.97
C PHE A 128 9.55 4.20 7.92
N CYS A 129 9.25 4.60 6.68
CA CYS A 129 8.97 3.65 5.61
C CYS A 129 10.22 3.23 4.82
N LEU A 130 11.39 3.85 5.05
CA LEU A 130 12.59 3.67 4.22
C LEU A 130 12.97 2.20 4.02
N HIS A 131 12.97 1.44 5.11
CA HIS A 131 13.29 0.01 5.07
C HIS A 131 12.21 -0.79 4.32
N GLU A 132 10.93 -0.49 4.56
CA GLU A 132 9.84 -1.20 3.91
C GLU A 132 9.75 -0.91 2.41
N VAL A 133 10.21 0.26 1.96
CA VAL A 133 10.27 0.61 0.53
C VAL A 133 11.24 -0.32 -0.22
N LEU A 134 12.30 -0.80 0.41
CA LEU A 134 13.25 -1.72 -0.22
C LEU A 134 12.61 -3.07 -0.54
N THR A 135 11.72 -3.57 0.31
CA THR A 135 11.09 -4.89 0.15
C THR A 135 10.37 -5.05 -1.20
N PRO A 136 9.39 -4.21 -1.60
CA PRO A 136 8.78 -4.27 -2.93
C PRO A 136 9.76 -3.94 -4.06
N LEU A 137 10.79 -3.11 -3.85
CA LEU A 137 11.79 -2.84 -4.90
C LEU A 137 12.62 -4.08 -5.23
N PHE A 138 13.04 -4.85 -4.22
CA PHE A 138 13.81 -6.08 -4.43
C PHE A 138 13.04 -7.16 -5.20
N VAL A 139 11.70 -7.15 -5.12
CA VAL A 139 10.84 -8.06 -5.87
C VAL A 139 10.11 -7.39 -7.03
N GLU A 140 10.45 -6.14 -7.36
CA GLU A 140 9.84 -5.29 -8.41
C GLU A 140 8.30 -5.13 -8.33
N GLN A 141 7.70 -5.26 -7.16
CA GLN A 141 6.24 -5.32 -7.01
C GLN A 141 5.55 -3.96 -7.09
N TYR A 142 4.40 -3.94 -7.75
CA TYR A 142 3.56 -2.75 -7.92
C TYR A 142 3.01 -2.18 -6.60
N ASP A 143 2.98 -2.96 -5.52
CA ASP A 143 2.40 -2.57 -4.23
C ASP A 143 3.00 -1.26 -3.64
N LEU A 144 4.24 -0.90 -3.98
CA LEU A 144 4.83 0.41 -3.62
C LEU A 144 4.09 1.58 -4.29
N ALA A 145 3.83 1.47 -5.59
CA ALA A 145 3.05 2.47 -6.31
C ALA A 145 1.60 2.50 -5.83
N MET A 146 0.99 1.32 -5.59
CA MET A 146 -0.37 1.21 -5.05
C MET A 146 -0.52 1.93 -3.70
N ALA A 147 0.44 1.77 -2.78
CA ALA A 147 0.46 2.52 -1.51
C ALA A 147 0.52 4.03 -1.75
N GLY A 148 1.37 4.49 -2.67
CA GLY A 148 1.43 5.90 -3.09
C GLY A 148 0.12 6.40 -3.68
N VAL A 149 -0.55 5.58 -4.51
CA VAL A 149 -1.83 5.93 -5.13
C VAL A 149 -2.93 6.16 -4.08
N TYR A 150 -3.01 5.36 -3.01
CA TYR A 150 -3.96 5.65 -1.92
C TYR A 150 -3.72 7.01 -1.26
N LEU A 151 -2.46 7.40 -1.06
CA LEU A 151 -2.11 8.72 -0.54
C LEU A 151 -2.48 9.82 -1.55
N LEU A 152 -2.27 9.60 -2.85
CA LEU A 152 -2.65 10.54 -3.91
C LEU A 152 -4.15 10.73 -4.01
N ILE A 153 -4.95 9.66 -3.93
CA ILE A 153 -6.42 9.73 -3.93
C ILE A 153 -6.86 10.66 -2.79
N PHE A 154 -6.37 10.39 -1.57
CA PHE A 154 -6.71 11.21 -0.41
C PHE A 154 -6.25 12.67 -0.55
N ALA A 155 -5.03 12.89 -1.04
CA ALA A 155 -4.49 14.22 -1.27
C ALA A 155 -5.33 15.01 -2.29
N CYS A 156 -5.77 14.37 -3.38
CA CYS A 156 -6.67 14.97 -4.37
C CYS A 156 -8.01 15.34 -3.75
N VAL A 157 -8.60 14.46 -2.93
CA VAL A 157 -9.85 14.74 -2.20
C VAL A 157 -9.68 15.97 -1.29
N GLN A 158 -8.61 16.02 -0.48
CA GLN A 158 -8.36 17.16 0.42
C GLN A 158 -8.05 18.46 -0.33
N ARG A 159 -7.51 18.38 -1.55
CA ARG A 159 -7.23 19.52 -2.43
C ARG A 159 -8.39 19.89 -3.35
N LYS A 160 -9.58 19.30 -3.15
CA LYS A 160 -10.79 19.55 -3.97
C LYS A 160 -10.59 19.24 -5.46
N GLN A 161 -9.89 18.16 -5.76
CA GLN A 161 -9.61 17.68 -7.11
C GLN A 161 -10.36 16.36 -7.39
N PRO A 162 -11.69 16.39 -7.53
CA PRO A 162 -12.50 15.18 -7.66
C PRO A 162 -12.19 14.37 -8.93
N VAL A 163 -11.82 15.04 -10.03
CA VAL A 163 -11.50 14.38 -11.30
C VAL A 163 -10.23 13.54 -11.19
N TRP A 164 -9.20 14.05 -10.50
CA TRP A 164 -7.96 13.33 -10.27
C TRP A 164 -8.12 12.22 -9.22
N ALA A 165 -8.93 12.45 -8.18
CA ALA A 165 -9.28 11.39 -7.24
C ALA A 165 -9.99 10.22 -7.97
N ALA A 166 -10.95 10.53 -8.85
CA ALA A 166 -11.62 9.54 -9.68
C ALA A 166 -10.64 8.80 -10.62
N PHE A 167 -9.73 9.53 -11.29
CA PHE A 167 -8.68 8.94 -12.12
C PHE A 167 -7.87 7.89 -11.36
N PHE A 168 -7.34 8.24 -10.19
CA PHE A 168 -6.51 7.34 -9.39
C PHE A 168 -7.30 6.14 -8.82
N ILE A 169 -8.57 6.35 -8.42
CA ILE A 169 -9.44 5.25 -7.98
C ILE A 169 -9.70 4.28 -9.13
N SER A 170 -10.14 4.77 -10.29
CA SER A 170 -10.41 3.95 -11.45
C SER A 170 -9.15 3.22 -11.93
N LEU A 171 -8.02 3.92 -12.06
CA LEU A 171 -6.78 3.30 -12.50
C LEU A 171 -6.36 2.15 -11.56
N ASN A 172 -6.37 2.40 -10.25
CA ASN A 172 -5.98 1.40 -9.28
C ASN A 172 -6.95 0.21 -9.26
N LEU A 173 -8.26 0.44 -9.38
CA LEU A 173 -9.29 -0.60 -9.46
C LEU A 173 -9.09 -1.52 -10.69
N PHE A 174 -8.82 -0.92 -11.85
CA PHE A 174 -8.61 -1.66 -13.09
C PHE A 174 -7.26 -2.39 -13.13
N ILE A 175 -6.27 -1.96 -12.32
CA ILE A 175 -5.01 -2.69 -12.13
C ILE A 175 -5.19 -3.84 -11.13
N LYS A 176 -5.81 -3.59 -9.98
CA LYS A 176 -6.00 -4.55 -8.88
C LYS A 176 -7.31 -4.24 -8.14
N LEU A 177 -8.15 -5.25 -7.91
CA LEU A 177 -9.50 -5.05 -7.33
C LEU A 177 -9.52 -4.28 -5.99
N TYR A 178 -8.46 -4.40 -5.20
CA TYR A 178 -8.29 -3.67 -3.94
C TYR A 178 -8.38 -2.15 -4.10
N GLY A 179 -8.12 -1.61 -5.30
CA GLY A 179 -8.28 -0.18 -5.61
C GLY A 179 -9.68 0.37 -5.31
N ILE A 180 -10.69 -0.50 -5.22
CA ILE A 180 -12.05 -0.15 -4.77
C ILE A 180 -12.07 0.57 -3.42
N MET A 181 -11.10 0.27 -2.54
CA MET A 181 -11.01 0.88 -1.21
C MET A 181 -10.81 2.40 -1.26
N GLY A 182 -10.34 2.95 -2.38
CA GLY A 182 -10.29 4.40 -2.59
C GLY A 182 -11.67 5.08 -2.58
N LEU A 183 -12.76 4.33 -2.87
CA LEU A 183 -14.13 4.84 -2.79
C LEU A 183 -14.56 5.17 -1.35
N ALA A 184 -13.85 4.67 -0.33
CA ALA A 184 -14.05 5.09 1.06
C ALA A 184 -13.95 6.61 1.24
N PHE A 185 -13.19 7.30 0.37
CA PHE A 185 -13.05 8.76 0.43
C PHE A 185 -14.17 9.53 -0.27
N PHE A 186 -15.12 8.86 -0.93
CA PHE A 186 -16.30 9.49 -1.56
C PHE A 186 -17.06 10.41 -0.60
N PHE A 187 -17.17 10.01 0.67
CA PHE A 187 -17.87 10.76 1.71
C PHE A 187 -17.22 12.11 2.04
N PHE A 188 -15.95 12.30 1.70
CA PHE A 188 -15.21 13.55 1.94
C PHE A 188 -15.15 14.45 0.70
N ILE A 189 -15.76 14.04 -0.42
CA ILE A 189 -15.79 14.82 -1.65
C ILE A 189 -16.91 15.85 -1.60
N GLU A 190 -16.55 17.10 -1.88
CA GLU A 190 -17.51 18.22 -1.95
C GLU A 190 -18.41 18.11 -3.20
N ASP A 191 -17.80 18.07 -4.40
CA ASP A 191 -18.54 17.97 -5.67
C ASP A 191 -18.72 16.50 -6.10
N LYS A 192 -19.74 15.86 -5.52
CA LYS A 192 -20.07 14.45 -5.78
C LYS A 192 -20.51 14.20 -7.23
N LYS A 193 -21.19 15.17 -7.87
CA LYS A 193 -21.67 15.01 -9.25
C LYS A 193 -20.49 14.96 -10.21
N LYS A 194 -19.56 15.92 -10.08
CA LYS A 194 -18.33 15.95 -10.88
C LYS A 194 -17.46 14.72 -10.63
N PHE A 195 -17.37 14.26 -9.39
CA PHE A 195 -16.65 13.02 -9.06
C PHE A 195 -17.27 11.80 -9.73
N VAL A 196 -18.58 11.58 -9.61
CA VAL A 196 -19.25 10.41 -10.20
C VAL A 196 -19.13 10.43 -11.72
N ALA A 197 -19.35 11.59 -12.35
CA ALA A 197 -19.18 11.72 -13.80
C ALA A 197 -17.73 11.41 -14.24
N ALA A 198 -16.73 11.92 -13.51
CA ALA A 198 -15.33 11.61 -13.78
C ALA A 198 -14.99 10.14 -13.54
N LEU A 199 -15.55 9.52 -12.49
CA LEU A 199 -15.32 8.11 -12.18
C LEU A 199 -15.87 7.22 -13.30
N LEU A 200 -17.08 7.50 -13.79
CA LEU A 200 -17.66 6.79 -14.93
C LEU A 200 -16.84 7.02 -16.19
N GLY A 201 -16.44 8.26 -16.48
CA GLY A 201 -15.62 8.61 -17.65
C GLY A 201 -14.25 7.92 -17.65
N TRP A 202 -13.52 7.95 -16.54
CA TRP A 202 -12.23 7.28 -16.41
C TRP A 202 -12.36 5.75 -16.44
N SER A 203 -13.40 5.19 -15.83
CA SER A 203 -13.64 3.75 -15.86
C SER A 203 -13.96 3.26 -17.28
N ALA A 204 -14.79 4.01 -18.02
CA ALA A 204 -15.07 3.73 -19.43
C ALA A 204 -13.80 3.84 -20.27
N LEU A 205 -12.99 4.89 -20.05
CA LEU A 205 -11.71 5.05 -20.74
C LEU A 205 -10.77 3.87 -20.49
N PHE A 206 -10.53 3.49 -19.22
CA PHE A 206 -9.62 2.39 -18.88
C PHE A 206 -10.13 1.01 -19.31
N PHE A 207 -11.45 0.84 -19.42
CA PHE A 207 -12.02 -0.35 -20.03
C PHE A 207 -11.71 -0.45 -21.53
N VAL A 208 -11.85 0.67 -22.26
CA VAL A 208 -11.67 0.72 -23.72
C VAL A 208 -10.20 0.81 -24.14
N LEU A 209 -9.33 1.43 -23.33
CA LEU A 209 -7.94 1.71 -23.71
C LEU A 209 -7.16 0.46 -24.17
N PRO A 210 -7.23 -0.71 -23.48
CA PRO A 210 -6.65 -1.98 -23.95
C PRO A 210 -7.06 -2.37 -25.38
N MET A 211 -8.26 -1.99 -25.82
CA MET A 211 -8.81 -2.31 -27.15
C MET A 211 -8.17 -1.49 -28.29
N LEU A 212 -7.31 -0.51 -27.99
CA LEU A 212 -6.57 0.20 -29.04
C LEU A 212 -5.34 -0.57 -29.50
N ILE A 213 -4.84 -1.51 -28.67
CA ILE A 213 -3.67 -2.34 -28.96
C ILE A 213 -4.02 -3.84 -29.06
N SER A 214 -5.30 -4.19 -28.93
CA SER A 214 -5.84 -5.56 -29.00
C SER A 214 -7.32 -5.51 -29.42
N SER A 215 -7.96 -6.64 -29.75
CA SER A 215 -9.38 -6.62 -30.14
C SER A 215 -10.32 -6.40 -28.93
N PRO A 216 -11.50 -5.78 -29.13
CA PRO A 216 -12.53 -5.69 -28.08
C PRO A 216 -12.92 -7.05 -27.51
N GLU A 217 -13.04 -8.07 -28.37
CA GLU A 217 -13.37 -9.44 -28.00
C GLU A 217 -12.32 -10.02 -27.05
N PHE A 218 -11.03 -9.84 -27.38
CA PHE A 218 -9.92 -10.26 -26.53
C PHE A 218 -10.00 -9.59 -25.15
N VAL A 219 -10.17 -8.27 -25.08
CA VAL A 219 -10.23 -7.53 -23.80
C VAL A 219 -11.37 -8.03 -22.91
N VAL A 220 -12.56 -8.23 -23.48
CA VAL A 220 -13.71 -8.78 -22.72
C VAL A 220 -13.40 -10.19 -22.20
N GLN A 221 -12.80 -11.06 -23.01
CA GLN A 221 -12.37 -12.39 -22.58
C GLN A 221 -11.34 -12.32 -21.45
N GLN A 222 -10.40 -11.37 -21.50
CA GLN A 222 -9.41 -11.19 -20.44
C GLN A 222 -10.04 -10.76 -19.10
N TYR A 223 -11.13 -10.00 -19.09
CA TYR A 223 -11.83 -9.72 -17.82
C TYR A 223 -12.46 -10.98 -17.20
N VAL A 224 -12.94 -11.92 -18.01
CA VAL A 224 -13.41 -13.23 -17.54
C VAL A 224 -12.22 -14.05 -17.00
N GLY A 225 -11.13 -14.13 -17.76
CA GLY A 225 -9.91 -14.81 -17.33
C GLY A 225 -9.32 -14.21 -16.04
N TRP A 226 -9.45 -12.90 -15.84
CA TRP A 226 -9.01 -12.24 -14.61
C TRP A 226 -9.83 -12.71 -13.40
N TYR A 227 -11.15 -12.82 -13.55
CA TYR A 227 -12.02 -13.34 -12.51
C TYR A 227 -11.68 -14.79 -12.13
N ASP A 228 -11.48 -15.66 -13.13
CA ASP A 228 -11.13 -17.07 -12.91
C ASP A 228 -9.76 -17.19 -12.22
N SER A 229 -8.76 -16.47 -12.72
CA SER A 229 -7.40 -16.43 -12.16
C SER A 229 -7.39 -15.98 -10.70
N LEU A 230 -8.15 -14.94 -10.35
CA LEU A 230 -8.24 -14.46 -8.97
C LEU A 230 -8.98 -15.45 -8.05
N THR A 231 -9.98 -16.16 -8.58
CA THR A 231 -10.70 -17.19 -7.83
C THR A 231 -9.79 -18.37 -7.51
N LEU A 232 -9.03 -18.85 -8.49
CA LEU A 232 -8.03 -19.91 -8.32
C LEU A 232 -6.93 -19.48 -7.34
N LYS A 233 -6.34 -18.29 -7.55
CA LYS A 233 -5.29 -17.77 -6.66
C LYS A 233 -5.77 -17.62 -5.21
N ASN A 234 -7.01 -17.22 -5.00
CA ASN A 234 -7.57 -17.13 -3.65
C ASN A 234 -7.61 -18.50 -2.96
N ALA A 235 -7.89 -19.58 -3.69
CA ALA A 235 -7.85 -20.93 -3.15
C ALA A 235 -6.40 -21.36 -2.84
N ASP A 236 -5.44 -21.09 -3.73
CA ASP A 236 -4.03 -21.45 -3.55
C ASP A 236 -3.38 -20.72 -2.37
N ASN A 237 -3.73 -19.45 -2.17
CA ASN A 237 -3.22 -18.61 -1.09
C ASN A 237 -3.66 -19.09 0.32
N MET A 238 -4.65 -19.98 0.44
CA MET A 238 -5.18 -20.38 1.75
C MET A 238 -4.10 -21.05 2.62
N PHE A 239 -3.20 -21.84 2.04
CA PHE A 239 -2.17 -22.58 2.80
C PHE A 239 -0.75 -22.28 2.39
N ASP A 240 -0.53 -21.34 1.47
CA ASP A 240 0.82 -20.99 1.09
C ASP A 240 1.56 -20.23 2.21
N SER A 241 2.82 -20.62 2.37
CA SER A 241 3.72 -20.09 3.39
C SER A 241 4.22 -18.69 3.04
N SER A 242 4.34 -18.36 1.76
CA SER A 242 4.85 -17.08 1.24
C SER A 242 3.77 -16.01 1.16
N THR A 243 2.54 -16.40 0.85
CA THR A 243 1.39 -15.53 0.70
C THR A 243 0.48 -15.59 1.94
N ASN A 244 -0.60 -14.81 1.89
CA ASN A 244 -1.55 -14.68 2.99
C ASN A 244 -0.89 -14.31 4.33
N THR A 245 -0.01 -13.31 4.29
CA THR A 245 0.51 -12.65 5.50
C THR A 245 -0.50 -11.58 5.94
N SER A 246 -1.74 -11.97 6.22
CA SER A 246 -2.85 -11.08 6.57
C SER A 246 -3.50 -11.52 7.89
N LEU A 247 -4.54 -10.84 8.35
CA LEU A 247 -5.33 -11.33 9.51
C LEU A 247 -5.97 -12.68 9.20
N LEU A 248 -6.43 -12.88 7.97
CA LEU A 248 -7.03 -14.13 7.50
C LEU A 248 -5.99 -15.26 7.60
N GLY A 249 -4.82 -15.05 7.02
CA GLY A 249 -3.75 -16.04 7.07
C GLY A 249 -3.22 -16.27 8.48
N MET A 250 -3.11 -15.24 9.32
CA MET A 250 -2.70 -15.38 10.72
C MET A 250 -3.66 -16.27 11.51
N VAL A 251 -4.97 -16.04 11.43
CA VAL A 251 -5.95 -16.90 12.12
C VAL A 251 -5.88 -18.33 11.59
N ARG A 252 -5.77 -18.51 10.27
CA ARG A 252 -5.65 -19.83 9.64
C ARG A 252 -4.42 -20.60 10.12
N LYS A 253 -3.28 -19.93 10.09
CA LYS A 253 -1.97 -20.48 10.42
C LYS A 253 -1.83 -20.78 11.92
N VAL A 254 -2.36 -19.93 12.79
CA VAL A 254 -2.33 -20.12 14.25
C VAL A 254 -3.31 -21.20 14.72
N THR A 255 -4.51 -21.24 14.15
CA THR A 255 -5.53 -22.24 14.55
C THR A 255 -5.35 -23.59 13.87
N HIS A 256 -4.54 -23.66 12.81
CA HIS A 256 -4.43 -24.80 11.89
C HIS A 256 -5.79 -25.25 11.31
N CYS A 257 -6.81 -24.37 11.35
CA CYS A 257 -8.14 -24.69 10.86
C CYS A 257 -8.21 -24.43 9.36
N ALA A 258 -8.17 -25.50 8.57
CA ALA A 258 -8.27 -25.42 7.11
C ALA A 258 -9.67 -25.06 6.62
N THR A 259 -10.71 -25.37 7.41
CA THR A 259 -12.10 -25.34 6.98
C THR A 259 -12.85 -24.06 7.34
N TYR A 260 -12.28 -23.17 8.15
CA TYR A 260 -12.98 -21.93 8.47
C TYR A 260 -13.08 -21.04 7.22
N SER A 261 -14.21 -20.35 7.08
CA SER A 261 -14.44 -19.42 5.98
C SER A 261 -13.84 -18.06 6.30
N ASP A 262 -13.04 -17.50 5.37
CA ASP A 262 -12.50 -16.14 5.51
C ASP A 262 -13.60 -15.08 5.70
N LEU A 263 -14.83 -15.38 5.28
CA LEU A 263 -16.01 -14.53 5.50
C LEU A 263 -16.26 -14.24 6.99
N TRP A 264 -15.87 -15.14 7.89
CA TRP A 264 -16.03 -14.96 9.33
C TRP A 264 -15.16 -13.83 9.88
N LEU A 265 -14.11 -13.45 9.17
CA LEU A 265 -13.26 -12.31 9.50
C LEU A 265 -13.53 -11.12 8.58
N LEU A 266 -13.75 -11.36 7.29
CA LEU A 266 -14.04 -10.33 6.29
C LEU A 266 -15.33 -9.58 6.62
N VAL A 267 -16.43 -10.28 6.95
CA VAL A 267 -17.72 -9.62 7.20
C VAL A 267 -17.67 -8.77 8.48
N PRO A 268 -17.23 -9.28 9.65
CA PRO A 268 -17.07 -8.43 10.83
C PRO A 268 -16.05 -7.31 10.63
N GLY A 269 -14.95 -7.58 9.94
CA GLY A 269 -13.94 -6.57 9.58
C GLY A 269 -14.52 -5.43 8.74
N ALA A 270 -15.29 -5.76 7.69
CA ALA A 270 -15.97 -4.79 6.85
C ALA A 270 -17.02 -4.00 7.64
N LEU A 271 -17.83 -4.67 8.47
CA LEU A 271 -18.80 -3.99 9.33
C LEU A 271 -18.12 -3.02 10.30
N LEU A 272 -17.03 -3.44 10.95
CA LEU A 272 -16.20 -2.59 11.82
C LEU A 272 -15.61 -1.42 11.05
N PHE A 273 -15.08 -1.63 9.84
CA PHE A 273 -14.58 -0.57 8.97
C PHE A 273 -15.66 0.45 8.60
N LEU A 274 -16.91 0.01 8.46
CA LEU A 274 -18.05 0.87 8.12
C LEU A 274 -18.58 1.66 9.33
N THR A 275 -18.35 1.20 10.56
CA THR A 275 -18.89 1.86 11.77
C THR A 275 -18.55 3.36 11.90
N PRO A 276 -17.30 3.83 11.62
CA PRO A 276 -16.98 5.24 11.77
C PRO A 276 -17.73 6.16 10.81
N PHE A 277 -18.23 5.64 9.67
CA PHE A 277 -19.00 6.44 8.70
C PHE A 277 -20.34 6.93 9.25
N ARG A 278 -20.80 6.41 10.40
CA ARG A 278 -21.98 6.92 11.11
C ARG A 278 -21.72 8.27 11.78
N ARG A 279 -20.46 8.68 11.96
CA ARG A 279 -20.08 9.91 12.67
C ARG A 279 -19.94 11.09 11.72
N PHE A 280 -21.04 11.47 11.08
CA PHE A 280 -21.08 12.54 10.07
C PHE A 280 -20.49 13.88 10.58
N ASP A 281 -20.72 14.22 11.85
CA ASP A 281 -20.18 15.45 12.46
C ASP A 281 -18.65 15.51 12.46
N GLN A 282 -18.00 14.34 12.43
CA GLN A 282 -16.55 14.23 12.44
C GLN A 282 -15.93 14.38 11.05
N PHE A 283 -16.71 14.26 9.97
CA PHE A 283 -16.20 14.29 8.59
C PHE A 283 -15.59 15.64 8.21
N ARG A 284 -15.96 16.72 8.91
CA ARG A 284 -15.37 18.05 8.71
C ARG A 284 -13.94 18.17 9.24
N HIS A 285 -13.55 17.30 10.18
CA HIS A 285 -12.26 17.38 10.84
C HIS A 285 -11.18 16.63 10.04
N THR A 286 -10.11 17.33 9.69
CA THR A 286 -8.99 16.79 8.91
C THR A 286 -8.35 15.57 9.58
N GLY A 287 -8.23 15.57 10.90
CA GLY A 287 -7.72 14.42 11.66
C GLY A 287 -8.55 13.14 11.47
N PHE A 288 -9.89 13.26 11.37
CA PHE A 288 -10.77 12.11 11.13
C PHE A 288 -10.59 11.58 9.70
N ARG A 289 -10.42 12.47 8.73
CA ARG A 289 -10.14 12.10 7.34
C ARG A 289 -8.80 11.34 7.23
N TYR A 290 -7.75 11.82 7.90
CA TYR A 290 -6.46 11.11 7.98
C TYR A 290 -6.58 9.76 8.70
N ALA A 291 -7.36 9.68 9.77
CA ALA A 291 -7.65 8.42 10.44
C ALA A 291 -8.32 7.41 9.48
N MET A 292 -9.23 7.86 8.63
CA MET A 292 -9.83 7.02 7.57
C MET A 292 -8.78 6.57 6.54
N LEU A 293 -7.87 7.45 6.11
CA LEU A 293 -6.77 7.06 5.22
C LEU A 293 -5.90 5.96 5.86
N ALA A 294 -5.52 6.13 7.13
CA ALA A 294 -4.76 5.12 7.86
C ALA A 294 -5.52 3.79 7.91
N ALA A 295 -6.83 3.83 8.19
CA ALA A 295 -7.68 2.65 8.24
C ALA A 295 -7.74 1.94 6.88
N VAL A 296 -7.92 2.68 5.78
CA VAL A 296 -7.91 2.14 4.40
C VAL A 296 -6.59 1.44 4.09
N THR A 297 -5.46 2.10 4.33
CA THR A 297 -4.13 1.53 4.02
C THR A 297 -3.78 0.30 4.83
N MET A 298 -4.36 0.11 6.02
CA MET A 298 -4.20 -1.12 6.82
C MET A 298 -5.21 -2.19 6.40
N PHE A 299 -6.45 -1.80 6.10
CA PHE A 299 -7.52 -2.73 5.75
C PHE A 299 -7.19 -3.56 4.51
N VAL A 300 -6.65 -2.91 3.47
CA VAL A 300 -6.27 -3.56 2.19
C VAL A 300 -5.28 -4.71 2.38
N THR A 301 -4.44 -4.64 3.41
CA THR A 301 -3.42 -5.66 3.71
C THR A 301 -3.95 -6.71 4.69
N LEU A 302 -4.75 -6.30 5.68
CA LEU A 302 -5.30 -7.20 6.71
C LEU A 302 -6.36 -8.17 6.18
N PHE A 303 -7.18 -7.72 5.24
CA PHE A 303 -8.37 -8.44 4.76
C PHE A 303 -8.21 -8.91 3.31
N SER A 304 -6.98 -9.34 2.96
CA SER A 304 -6.60 -9.84 1.65
C SER A 304 -5.83 -11.15 1.79
N THR A 305 -6.28 -12.19 1.09
CA THR A 305 -5.60 -13.49 1.00
C THR A 305 -4.30 -13.40 0.20
N GLY A 306 -4.22 -12.47 -0.76
CA GLY A 306 -3.04 -12.23 -1.60
C GLY A 306 -2.00 -11.31 -0.96
N THR A 307 -2.10 -11.02 0.33
CA THR A 307 -1.12 -10.16 1.01
C THR A 307 0.20 -10.90 1.20
N GLU A 308 1.27 -10.28 0.72
CA GLU A 308 2.65 -10.72 0.93
C GLU A 308 3.45 -9.69 1.73
N SER A 309 4.68 -10.03 2.07
CA SER A 309 5.53 -9.19 2.91
C SER A 309 5.80 -7.81 2.32
N TYR A 310 5.93 -7.69 0.99
CA TYR A 310 6.13 -6.41 0.30
C TYR A 310 4.88 -5.51 0.29
N GLY A 311 3.69 -6.08 0.49
CA GLY A 311 2.43 -5.32 0.55
C GLY A 311 2.28 -4.47 1.82
N TYR A 312 3.19 -4.64 2.79
CA TYR A 312 3.15 -3.93 4.07
C TYR A 312 3.60 -2.48 4.02
N ILE A 313 4.11 -2.00 2.89
CA ILE A 313 4.36 -0.57 2.68
C ILE A 313 3.08 0.27 2.88
N ALA A 314 1.90 -0.25 2.49
CA ALA A 314 0.62 0.42 2.72
C ALA A 314 0.34 0.62 4.23
N PRO A 315 0.24 -0.42 5.09
CA PRO A 315 0.02 -0.23 6.52
C PRO A 315 1.14 0.54 7.21
N MET A 316 2.38 0.46 6.74
CA MET A 316 3.49 1.27 7.27
C MET A 316 3.23 2.77 7.12
N THR A 317 2.71 3.21 5.96
CA THR A 317 2.23 4.61 5.83
C THR A 317 1.05 4.89 6.75
N GLY A 318 0.14 3.92 6.90
CA GLY A 318 -1.00 4.00 7.82
C GLY A 318 -0.57 4.21 9.27
N PHE A 319 0.48 3.54 9.75
CA PHE A 319 0.99 3.70 11.12
C PHE A 319 1.50 5.11 11.36
N VAL A 320 2.23 5.67 10.39
CA VAL A 320 2.71 7.04 10.47
C VAL A 320 1.54 8.01 10.51
N ILE A 321 0.55 7.84 9.63
CA ILE A 321 -0.63 8.71 9.58
C ILE A 321 -1.41 8.61 10.90
N TRP A 322 -1.71 7.39 11.36
CA TRP A 322 -2.40 7.14 12.62
C TRP A 322 -1.69 7.84 13.78
N TYR A 323 -0.38 7.64 13.95
CA TYR A 323 0.35 8.20 15.07
C TYR A 323 0.48 9.73 14.96
N ALA A 324 0.90 10.23 13.80
CA ALA A 324 1.38 11.60 13.64
C ALA A 324 0.28 12.64 13.40
N THR A 325 -0.90 12.25 12.90
CA THR A 325 -1.98 13.18 12.52
C THR A 325 -3.10 13.31 13.56
N ALA A 326 -2.99 12.59 14.68
CA ALA A 326 -3.96 12.69 15.75
C ALA A 326 -4.03 14.12 16.32
N PRO A 327 -5.23 14.69 16.54
CA PRO A 327 -5.38 16.03 17.09
C PRO A 327 -5.11 16.10 18.60
N TRP A 328 -4.72 14.98 19.21
CA TRP A 328 -4.36 14.87 20.62
C TRP A 328 -2.96 14.29 20.78
N GLN A 329 -2.38 14.47 21.97
CA GLN A 329 -1.09 13.89 22.30
C GLN A 329 -1.19 12.36 22.39
N ARG A 330 -0.33 11.67 21.63
CA ARG A 330 -0.22 10.20 21.67
C ARG A 330 0.32 9.71 23.00
N SER A 331 -0.24 8.61 23.49
CA SER A 331 0.14 8.00 24.77
C SER A 331 1.47 7.24 24.64
N ARG A 332 2.08 6.86 25.77
CA ARG A 332 3.25 5.98 25.77
C ARG A 332 2.94 4.61 25.16
N LEU A 333 1.72 4.11 25.36
CA LEU A 333 1.26 2.85 24.75
C LEU A 333 1.19 2.98 23.22
N ASP A 334 0.74 4.12 22.68
CA ASP A 334 0.73 4.36 21.23
C ASP A 334 2.14 4.34 20.65
N LEU A 335 3.10 4.93 21.36
CA LEU A 335 4.50 4.90 20.97
C LEU A 335 5.07 3.47 21.03
N CYS A 336 4.75 2.70 22.08
CA CYS A 336 5.15 1.30 22.17
C CYS A 336 4.55 0.47 21.01
N LEU A 337 3.28 0.69 20.66
CA LEU A 337 2.64 0.02 19.52
C LEU A 337 3.29 0.41 18.19
N LEU A 338 3.64 1.67 18.00
CA LEU A 338 4.34 2.13 16.79
C LEU A 338 5.73 1.50 16.66
N ILE A 339 6.49 1.43 17.75
CA ILE A 339 7.80 0.77 17.80
C ILE A 339 7.65 -0.73 17.55
N TYR A 340 6.68 -1.37 18.19
CA TYR A 340 6.34 -2.77 17.99
C TYR A 340 6.01 -3.05 16.52
N ALA A 341 5.20 -2.21 15.89
CA ALA A 341 4.89 -2.30 14.47
C ALA A 341 6.12 -2.11 13.59
N PHE A 342 6.97 -1.10 13.85
CA PHE A 342 8.21 -0.91 13.08
C PHE A 342 9.13 -2.15 13.14
N ILE A 343 9.30 -2.74 14.31
CA ILE A 343 10.17 -3.89 14.53
C ILE A 343 9.60 -5.15 13.89
N PHE A 344 8.35 -5.52 14.20
CA PHE A 344 7.76 -6.80 13.79
C PHE A 344 7.07 -6.76 12.43
N THR A 345 6.78 -5.57 11.91
CA THR A 345 6.20 -5.42 10.57
C THR A 345 7.29 -5.12 9.55
N SER A 346 8.25 -4.25 9.87
CA SER A 346 9.25 -3.84 8.89
C SER A 346 10.60 -4.53 9.05
N LEU A 347 11.22 -4.47 10.22
CA LEU A 347 12.57 -5.02 10.40
C LEU A 347 12.62 -6.55 10.40
N CYS A 348 11.47 -7.22 10.62
CA CYS A 348 11.38 -8.68 10.72
C CYS A 348 11.84 -9.44 9.47
N THR A 349 11.76 -8.83 8.29
CA THR A 349 12.19 -9.43 7.02
C THR A 349 13.68 -9.25 6.76
N SER A 350 14.40 -8.54 7.63
CA SER A 350 15.82 -8.25 7.46
C SER A 350 16.69 -9.15 8.32
N ASP A 351 17.54 -9.93 7.65
CA ASP A 351 18.55 -10.80 8.27
C ASP A 351 19.56 -10.03 9.15
N ILE A 352 19.67 -8.70 9.00
CA ILE A 352 20.54 -7.83 9.80
C ILE A 352 19.98 -7.64 11.22
N PHE A 353 18.66 -7.53 11.36
CA PHE A 353 18.00 -7.17 12.63
C PHE A 353 17.35 -8.38 13.29
N PHE A 354 16.94 -9.37 12.50
CA PHE A 354 16.36 -10.62 12.96
C PHE A 354 17.15 -11.79 12.41
N PRO A 355 17.61 -12.71 13.27
CA PRO A 355 18.16 -13.97 12.80
C PRO A 355 17.15 -14.71 11.91
N ARG A 356 17.64 -15.28 10.80
CA ARG A 356 16.82 -16.00 9.81
C ARG A 356 15.94 -17.09 10.43
N TRP A 357 16.38 -17.75 11.49
CA TRP A 357 15.59 -18.78 12.17
C TRP A 357 14.31 -18.21 12.80
N ILE A 358 14.34 -16.98 13.35
CA ILE A 358 13.14 -16.31 13.86
C ILE A 358 12.12 -16.08 12.74
N TRP A 359 12.61 -15.62 11.58
CA TRP A 359 11.75 -15.43 10.41
C TRP A 359 11.11 -16.74 9.96
N VAL A 360 11.91 -17.79 9.79
CA VAL A 360 11.48 -19.08 9.21
C VAL A 360 10.60 -19.89 10.18
N GLU A 361 10.90 -19.88 11.47
CA GLU A 361 10.22 -20.73 12.46
C GLU A 361 9.06 -20.03 13.16
N TRP A 362 9.10 -18.70 13.30
CA TRP A 362 8.12 -17.95 14.08
C TRP A 362 7.31 -16.97 13.22
N ILE A 363 7.96 -16.12 12.43
CA ILE A 363 7.24 -15.00 11.81
C ILE A 363 6.45 -15.46 10.58
N LYS A 364 7.09 -16.20 9.67
CA LYS A 364 6.48 -16.69 8.44
C LYS A 364 5.39 -17.75 8.70
N PRO A 365 5.59 -18.78 9.56
CA PRO A 365 4.60 -19.83 9.75
C PRO A 365 3.30 -19.33 10.37
N TYR A 366 3.35 -18.30 11.23
CA TYR A 366 2.17 -17.76 11.91
C TYR A 366 1.69 -16.41 11.33
N ALA A 367 2.28 -15.93 10.23
CA ALA A 367 1.97 -14.62 9.64
C ALA A 367 2.02 -13.45 10.65
N LEU A 368 2.98 -13.47 11.58
CA LEU A 368 3.03 -12.51 12.71
C LEU A 368 3.21 -11.05 12.29
N LYS A 369 3.67 -10.80 11.06
CA LYS A 369 3.73 -9.44 10.47
C LYS A 369 2.35 -8.74 10.50
N ALA A 370 1.25 -9.51 10.47
CA ALA A 370 -0.12 -8.99 10.52
C ALA A 370 -0.56 -8.55 11.93
N LEU A 371 0.07 -9.06 12.98
CA LEU A 371 -0.38 -8.84 14.35
C LEU A 371 -0.28 -7.37 14.81
N PRO A 372 0.86 -6.66 14.64
CA PRO A 372 0.93 -5.23 14.97
C PRO A 372 -0.10 -4.42 14.19
N THR A 373 -0.25 -4.73 12.90
CA THR A 373 -1.22 -4.08 12.01
C THR A 373 -2.65 -4.26 12.52
N THR A 374 -3.01 -5.47 12.94
CA THR A 374 -4.33 -5.80 13.47
C THR A 374 -4.63 -5.02 14.75
N ILE A 375 -3.68 -5.01 15.69
CA ILE A 375 -3.85 -4.30 16.98
C ILE A 375 -4.03 -2.79 16.76
N ILE A 376 -3.18 -2.19 15.91
CA ILE A 376 -3.27 -0.76 15.60
C ILE A 376 -4.58 -0.46 14.86
N TRP A 377 -4.99 -1.29 13.91
CA TRP A 377 -6.22 -1.08 13.14
C TRP A 377 -7.47 -1.16 14.01
N LEU A 378 -7.55 -2.14 14.93
CA LEU A 378 -8.65 -2.25 15.90
C LEU A 378 -8.68 -1.03 16.82
N LYS A 379 -7.51 -0.60 17.33
CA LYS A 379 -7.41 0.59 18.17
C LYS A 379 -7.81 1.86 17.42
N LEU A 380 -7.32 2.04 16.19
CA LEU A 380 -7.69 3.16 15.33
C LEU A 380 -9.20 3.17 15.07
N THR A 381 -9.80 2.03 14.76
CA THR A 381 -11.25 1.91 14.56
C THR A 381 -12.03 2.29 15.82
N TRP A 382 -11.56 1.87 17.00
CA TRP A 382 -12.13 2.30 18.28
C TRP A 382 -11.99 3.81 18.50
N GLU A 383 -10.81 4.41 18.21
CA GLU A 383 -10.60 5.86 18.29
C GLU A 383 -11.55 6.63 17.37
N MET A 384 -11.72 6.16 16.14
CA MET A 384 -12.62 6.78 15.17
C MET A 384 -14.08 6.75 15.64
N ASN A 385 -14.50 5.68 16.32
CA ASN A 385 -15.86 5.57 16.86
C ASN A 385 -16.10 6.37 18.15
N THR A 386 -15.07 6.61 18.96
CA THR A 386 -15.25 7.13 20.34
C THR A 386 -14.68 8.52 20.58
N ARG A 387 -13.61 8.92 19.88
CA ARG A 387 -12.90 10.18 20.14
C ARG A 387 -13.43 11.34 19.30
N ASP A 388 -13.36 12.55 19.84
CA ASP A 388 -13.65 13.76 19.09
C ASP A 388 -12.37 14.26 18.41
N TYR A 389 -12.46 14.46 17.09
CA TYR A 389 -11.38 14.95 16.23
C TYR A 389 -11.38 16.46 16.05
N ALA A 390 -12.29 17.19 16.73
CA ALA A 390 -12.18 18.63 16.84
C ALA A 390 -10.80 19.01 17.40
N GLU A 391 -10.13 19.97 16.76
CA GLU A 391 -8.87 20.51 17.26
C GLU A 391 -9.14 21.18 18.60
N ARG A 392 -8.62 20.59 19.68
CA ARG A 392 -8.64 21.25 20.98
C ARG A 392 -7.59 22.35 20.91
N VAL A 393 -8.05 23.59 20.72
CA VAL A 393 -7.22 24.77 20.95
C VAL A 393 -6.65 24.60 22.34
N ALA A 394 -5.34 24.33 22.44
CA ALA A 394 -4.66 24.33 23.70
C ALA A 394 -4.80 25.74 24.25
N VAL A 395 -5.72 25.93 25.21
CA VAL A 395 -5.70 27.09 26.09
C VAL A 395 -4.35 27.00 26.77
N ARG A 396 -3.36 27.72 26.24
CA ARG A 396 -2.12 28.02 26.94
C ARG A 396 -2.54 28.85 28.14
N VAL A 397 -2.88 28.19 29.25
CA VAL A 397 -2.90 28.82 30.55
C VAL A 397 -1.44 29.18 30.82
N ARG A 398 -1.10 30.42 30.50
CA ARG A 398 0.07 31.08 31.08
C ARG A 398 -0.28 31.27 32.56
N SER A 399 0.46 30.60 33.43
CA SER A 399 0.69 31.04 34.80
C SER A 399 2.18 30.89 35.06
#